data_AF-A0A7Y5TB57-F1
#
_entry.id   AF-A0A7Y5TB57-F1
#
_cell.length_a   1.000
_cell.length_b   1.000
_cell.length_c   1.000
_cell.angle_alpha   90.00
_cell.angle_beta   90.00
_cell.angle_gamma   90.00
#
_symmetry.space_group_name_H-M   'P 1'
#
loop_
_entity.id
_entity.type
_entity.pdbx_description
1 polymer ?
#
loop_
_entity_poly.entity_id
_entity_poly.type
_entity_poly.pdbx_seq_one_letter_code
_entity_poly.pdbx_strand_id
1 'polypeptide(L)'
;MAWSTTSDVEAFAEAALAFLSERPVEHTALLTETAYLRARSVATTDQHFGWWRDGSGAVGGAFVQAPQHPVLLSRVPPPAVTALVDALPRRVPVGVDGRDAPLVVEAWRRRGLDLAPASRILVHRLDLLRTPSP
;
A
#
# COMPACT_ATOMS: atom_id res chain seq x y z
N MET A 1 15.64 -9.68 0.42
CA MET A 1 15.57 -8.30 -0.09
C MET A 1 14.77 -7.48 0.90
N ALA A 2 15.20 -6.26 1.21
CA ALA A 2 14.58 -5.40 2.20
C ALA A 2 13.73 -4.30 1.53
N TRP A 3 12.79 -3.75 2.29
CA TRP A 3 12.06 -2.55 1.91
C TRP A 3 12.93 -1.32 2.09
N SER A 4 12.88 -0.40 1.14
CA SER A 4 13.32 0.98 1.34
C SER A 4 12.15 1.77 1.91
N THR A 5 12.38 2.56 2.96
CA THR A 5 11.34 3.34 3.61
C THR A 5 11.71 4.81 3.75
N THR A 6 10.71 5.68 3.80
CA THR A 6 10.88 7.13 3.94
C THR A 6 9.62 7.77 4.52
N SER A 7 9.75 8.97 5.06
CA SER A 7 8.62 9.85 5.40
C SER A 7 8.49 11.03 4.42
N ASP A 8 9.28 11.05 3.34
CA ASP A 8 9.18 12.03 2.26
C ASP A 8 8.38 11.46 1.09
N VAL A 9 7.24 12.09 0.79
CA VAL A 9 6.33 11.67 -0.28
C VAL A 9 6.92 11.89 -1.67
N GLU A 10 7.78 12.91 -1.86
CA GLU A 10 8.40 13.15 -3.16
C GLU A 10 9.49 12.10 -3.43
N ALA A 11 10.32 11.77 -2.43
CA ALA A 11 11.29 10.67 -2.55
C ALA A 11 10.61 9.32 -2.84
N PHE A 12 9.45 9.06 -2.22
CA PHE A 12 8.64 7.89 -2.55
C PHE A 12 8.10 7.96 -3.98
N ALA A 13 7.56 9.10 -4.41
CA ALA A 13 7.00 9.27 -5.75
C ALA A 13 8.05 9.05 -6.84
N GLU A 14 9.26 9.59 -6.66
CA GLU A 14 10.39 9.35 -7.57
C GLU A 14 10.71 7.86 -7.75
N ALA A 15 10.63 7.09 -6.65
CA ALA A 15 10.98 5.68 -6.67
C ALA A 15 9.85 4.77 -7.20
N ALA A 16 8.60 5.03 -6.81
CA ALA A 16 7.52 4.05 -6.92
C ALA A 16 6.39 4.44 -7.89
N LEU A 17 6.27 5.71 -8.30
CA LEU A 17 5.11 6.17 -9.07
C LEU A 17 5.01 5.51 -10.44
N ALA A 18 6.15 5.22 -11.08
CA ALA A 18 6.18 4.48 -12.35
C ALA A 18 5.53 3.09 -12.20
N PHE A 19 5.96 2.30 -11.21
CA PHE A 19 5.36 1.00 -10.88
C PHE A 19 3.86 1.12 -10.57
N LEU A 20 3.46 2.11 -9.76
CA LEU A 20 2.05 2.29 -9.43
C LEU A 20 1.21 2.59 -10.69
N SER A 21 1.77 3.35 -11.63
CA SER A 21 1.11 3.77 -12.87
C SER A 21 0.96 2.66 -13.90
N GLU A 22 1.68 1.54 -13.79
CA GLU A 22 1.54 0.39 -14.71
C GLU A 22 0.17 -0.28 -14.59
N ARG A 23 -0.42 -0.27 -13.40
CA ARG A 23 -1.70 -0.92 -13.09
C ARG A 23 -2.59 0.01 -12.26
N PRO A 24 -3.05 1.14 -12.82
CA PRO A 24 -3.65 2.22 -12.05
C PRO A 24 -4.96 1.81 -11.36
N VAL A 25 -5.73 0.87 -11.95
CA VAL A 25 -6.95 0.33 -11.34
C VAL A 25 -6.63 -0.45 -10.06
N GLU A 26 -5.57 -1.27 -10.08
CA GLU A 26 -5.15 -2.06 -8.92
C GLU A 26 -4.47 -1.20 -7.86
N HIS A 27 -3.84 -0.11 -8.28
CA HIS A 27 -3.11 0.81 -7.42
C HIS A 27 -3.88 2.10 -7.10
N THR A 28 -5.18 2.17 -7.41
CA THR A 28 -5.98 3.41 -7.30
C THR A 28 -5.93 4.00 -5.89
N ALA A 29 -6.00 3.18 -4.85
CA ALA A 29 -5.94 3.66 -3.47
C ALA A 29 -4.56 4.28 -3.15
N LEU A 30 -3.47 3.61 -3.55
CA LEU A 30 -2.11 4.13 -3.34
C LEU A 30 -1.85 5.40 -4.16
N LEU A 31 -2.30 5.45 -5.42
CA LEU A 31 -2.17 6.61 -6.30
C LEU A 31 -2.93 7.82 -5.76
N THR A 32 -4.17 7.61 -5.29
CA THR A 32 -5.01 8.66 -4.71
C THR A 32 -4.37 9.24 -3.45
N GLU A 33 -3.96 8.40 -2.50
CA GLU A 33 -3.31 8.85 -1.26
C GLU A 33 -1.98 9.57 -1.56
N THR A 34 -1.17 9.03 -2.48
CA THR A 34 0.09 9.67 -2.88
C THR A 34 -0.16 11.05 -3.48
N ALA A 35 -1.11 11.17 -4.42
CA ALA A 35 -1.45 12.45 -5.03
C ALA A 35 -1.97 13.47 -4.01
N TYR A 36 -2.80 13.02 -3.07
CA TYR A 36 -3.32 13.84 -1.97
C TYR A 36 -2.19 14.39 -1.09
N LEU A 37 -1.26 13.53 -0.66
CA LEU A 37 -0.16 13.89 0.23
C LEU A 37 0.84 14.84 -0.45
N ARG A 38 1.15 14.62 -1.73
CA ARG A 38 1.99 15.54 -2.53
C ARG A 38 1.37 16.93 -2.64
N ALA A 39 0.05 17.01 -2.84
CA ALA A 39 -0.66 18.28 -2.92
C ALA A 39 -0.74 19.04 -1.58
N ARG A 40 -0.52 18.34 -0.45
CA ARG A 40 -0.64 18.88 0.91
C ARG A 40 0.64 18.72 1.71
N SER A 41 1.80 18.97 1.10
CA SER A 41 3.17 18.66 1.55
C SER A 41 3.63 19.24 2.92
N VAL A 42 2.72 19.52 3.85
CA VAL A 42 3.01 19.72 5.26
C VAL A 42 3.41 18.37 5.85
N ALA A 43 4.65 18.25 6.29
CA ALA A 43 5.13 17.06 6.98
C ALA A 43 4.29 16.84 8.24
N THR A 44 3.52 15.76 8.23
CA THR A 44 2.70 15.31 9.37
C THR A 44 3.35 14.11 10.02
N THR A 45 3.12 13.92 11.32
CA THR A 45 3.56 12.72 12.02
C THR A 45 2.83 11.49 11.47
N ASP A 46 3.47 10.32 11.60
CA ASP A 46 2.89 9.02 11.27
C ASP A 46 2.64 8.75 9.77
N GLN A 47 3.26 9.54 8.89
CA GLN A 47 3.37 9.21 7.46
C GLN A 47 4.59 8.32 7.20
N HIS A 48 4.37 7.23 6.49
CA HIS A 48 5.41 6.25 6.19
C HIS A 48 5.18 5.65 4.82
N PHE A 49 6.21 5.66 3.99
CA PHE A 49 6.17 5.17 2.63
C PHE A 49 7.26 4.13 2.44
N GLY A 50 7.07 3.23 1.48
CA GLY A 50 8.14 2.35 1.10
C GLY A 50 7.92 1.62 -0.21
N TRP A 51 9.03 1.15 -0.76
CA TRP A 51 9.05 0.37 -1.99
C TRP A 51 9.97 -0.83 -1.82
N TRP A 52 9.61 -1.90 -2.50
CA TRP A 52 10.36 -3.14 -2.55
C TRP A 52 10.87 -3.36 -3.96
N ARG A 53 12.16 -3.67 -4.08
CA ARG A 53 12.79 -4.02 -5.34
C ARG A 53 12.98 -5.52 -5.44
N ASP A 54 12.74 -6.05 -6.64
CA ASP A 54 12.93 -7.46 -6.95
C ASP A 54 14.40 -7.80 -7.30
N GLY A 55 14.62 -9.05 -7.70
CA GLY A 55 15.93 -9.58 -8.14
C GLY A 55 16.63 -8.76 -9.23
N SER A 56 15.86 -8.05 -10.05
CA SER A 56 16.35 -7.23 -11.16
C SER A 56 16.62 -5.77 -10.76
N GLY A 57 16.21 -5.37 -9.55
CA GLY A 57 16.25 -3.99 -9.09
C GLY A 57 15.02 -3.15 -9.48
N ALA A 58 14.07 -3.73 -10.22
CA ALA A 58 12.80 -3.09 -10.54
C ALA A 58 11.90 -3.05 -9.29
N VAL A 59 11.07 -2.00 -9.18
CA VAL A 59 10.08 -1.92 -8.11
C VAL A 59 8.98 -2.94 -8.38
N GLY A 60 8.81 -3.88 -7.44
CA GLY A 60 7.80 -4.92 -7.50
C GLY A 60 6.76 -4.83 -6.37
N GLY A 61 6.81 -3.74 -5.59
CA GLY A 61 5.91 -3.53 -4.47
C GLY A 61 6.04 -2.13 -3.88
N ALA A 62 4.93 -1.60 -3.38
CA ALA A 62 4.88 -0.31 -2.71
C ALA A 62 3.88 -0.33 -1.56
N PHE A 63 4.14 0.46 -0.52
CA PHE A 63 3.14 0.80 0.48
C PHE A 63 3.11 2.30 0.76
N VAL A 64 1.93 2.78 1.15
CA VAL A 64 1.68 4.15 1.57
C VAL A 64 0.91 4.13 2.89
N GLN A 65 1.41 4.83 3.90
CA GLN A 65 0.70 5.12 5.13
C GLN A 65 0.53 6.64 5.21
N ALA A 66 -0.69 7.11 4.97
CA ALA A 66 -1.07 8.48 5.28
C ALA A 66 -1.25 8.64 6.81
N PRO A 67 -1.17 9.87 7.34
CA PRO A 67 -1.37 10.13 8.77
C PRO A 67 -2.71 9.60 9.25
N GLN A 68 -2.73 8.89 10.38
CA GLN A 68 -3.93 8.31 10.98
C GLN A 68 -4.69 7.28 10.10
N HIS A 69 -4.11 6.87 8.96
CA HIS A 69 -4.70 5.91 8.04
C HIS A 69 -3.99 4.54 8.17
N PRO A 70 -4.65 3.43 7.74
CA PRO A 70 -3.99 2.15 7.56
C PRO A 70 -2.84 2.23 6.56
N VAL A 71 -1.89 1.31 6.65
CA VAL A 71 -0.93 1.07 5.57
C VAL A 71 -1.68 0.49 4.37
N LEU A 72 -1.58 1.11 3.21
CA LEU A 72 -2.05 0.54 1.94
C LEU A 72 -0.89 -0.16 1.24
N LEU A 73 -1.03 -1.46 0.99
CA LEU A 73 -0.01 -2.29 0.34
C LEU A 73 -0.46 -2.70 -1.06
N SER A 74 0.40 -2.51 -2.06
CA SER A 74 0.19 -3.07 -3.40
C SER A 74 0.22 -4.60 -3.35
N ARG A 75 -0.20 -5.27 -4.43
CA ARG A 75 0.11 -6.71 -4.54
C ARG A 75 1.62 -6.89 -4.57
N VAL A 76 2.12 -7.89 -3.86
CA VAL A 76 3.55 -8.17 -3.74
C VAL A 76 3.80 -9.68 -3.63
N PRO A 77 4.97 -10.18 -4.06
CA PRO A 77 5.29 -11.59 -3.91
C PRO A 77 5.52 -11.97 -2.42
N PRO A 78 5.40 -13.26 -2.04
CA PRO A 78 5.58 -13.71 -0.65
C PRO A 78 6.86 -13.25 0.08
N PRO A 79 8.04 -13.18 -0.59
CA PRO A 79 9.25 -12.67 0.05
C PRO A 79 9.12 -11.20 0.48
N ALA A 80 8.39 -10.38 -0.28
CA ALA A 80 8.18 -8.98 0.04
C ALA A 80 7.23 -8.81 1.23
N VAL A 81 6.17 -9.64 1.34
CA VAL A 81 5.31 -9.66 2.54
C VAL A 81 6.10 -10.01 3.78
N THR A 82 6.99 -11.00 3.68
CA THR A 82 7.82 -11.45 4.80
C THR A 82 8.75 -10.33 5.26
N ALA A 83 9.40 -9.63 4.32
CA ALA A 83 10.24 -8.49 4.64
C ALA A 83 9.46 -7.26 5.14
N LEU A 84 8.17 -7.13 4.78
CA LEU A 84 7.34 -5.99 5.17
C LEU A 84 7.09 -5.96 6.68
N VAL A 85 6.95 -7.13 7.31
CA VAL A 85 6.69 -7.21 8.76
C VAL A 85 7.81 -6.57 9.58
N ASP A 86 9.02 -6.57 9.03
CA ASP A 86 10.20 -5.99 9.68
C ASP A 86 10.33 -4.48 9.38
N ALA A 87 9.74 -4.02 8.28
CA ALA A 87 9.83 -2.64 7.81
C ALA A 87 8.74 -1.73 8.39
N LEU A 88 7.62 -2.28 8.84
CA LEU A 88 6.52 -1.49 9.40
C LEU A 88 6.67 -1.31 10.92
N PRO A 89 6.32 -0.12 11.46
CA PRO A 89 6.21 0.06 12.90
C PRO A 89 5.16 -0.92 13.46
N ARG A 90 5.46 -1.51 14.63
CA ARG A 90 4.59 -2.53 15.24
C ARG A 90 3.19 -1.97 15.50
N ARG A 91 2.15 -2.74 15.12
CA ARG A 91 0.71 -2.49 15.37
C ARG A 91 0.00 -1.46 14.49
N VAL A 92 0.35 -1.37 13.21
CA VAL A 92 -0.47 -0.64 12.21
C VAL A 92 -1.42 -1.59 11.46
N PRO A 93 -2.69 -1.23 11.24
CA PRO A 93 -3.56 -1.94 10.30
C PRO A 93 -2.98 -1.90 8.89
N VAL A 94 -3.08 -3.01 8.15
CA VAL A 94 -2.59 -3.11 6.77
C VAL A 94 -3.76 -3.45 5.84
N GLY A 95 -4.10 -2.53 4.96
CA GLY A 95 -4.96 -2.75 3.81
C GLY A 95 -4.18 -3.45 2.70
N VAL A 96 -4.72 -4.57 2.24
CA VAL A 96 -4.10 -5.43 1.22
C VAL A 96 -5.13 -5.79 0.16
N ASP A 97 -4.68 -6.29 -0.99
CA ASP A 97 -5.58 -6.98 -1.90
C ASP A 97 -6.22 -8.18 -1.19
N GLY A 98 -7.54 -8.31 -1.30
CA GLY A 98 -8.29 -9.36 -0.60
C GLY A 98 -7.82 -10.79 -0.91
N ARG A 99 -7.19 -11.02 -2.06
CA ARG A 99 -6.61 -12.32 -2.46
C ARG A 99 -5.34 -12.64 -1.66
N ASP A 100 -4.63 -11.62 -1.20
CA ASP A 100 -3.34 -11.75 -0.51
C ASP A 100 -3.52 -11.70 1.02
N ALA A 101 -4.74 -11.51 1.53
CA ALA A 101 -5.02 -11.43 2.97
C ALA A 101 -4.56 -12.68 3.77
N PRO A 102 -4.79 -13.93 3.33
CA PRO A 102 -4.29 -15.10 4.07
C PRO A 102 -2.76 -15.13 4.19
N LEU A 103 -2.06 -14.69 3.15
CA LEU A 103 -0.59 -14.62 3.13
C LEU A 103 -0.07 -13.60 4.15
N VAL A 104 -0.70 -12.43 4.23
CA VAL A 104 -0.31 -11.37 5.18
C VAL A 104 -0.61 -11.76 6.63
N VAL A 105 -1.79 -12.34 6.89
CA VAL A 105 -2.15 -12.86 8.22
C VAL A 105 -1.11 -13.87 8.70
N GLU A 106 -0.73 -14.82 7.84
CA GLU A 106 0.27 -15.82 8.19
C GLU A 106 1.67 -15.22 8.41
N ALA A 107 2.08 -14.21 7.63
CA ALA A 107 3.35 -13.53 7.82
C ALA A 107 3.44 -12.84 9.19
N TRP A 108 2.37 -12.16 9.63
CA TRP A 108 2.31 -11.53 10.96
C TRP A 108 2.21 -12.56 12.09
N ARG A 109 1.50 -13.67 11.88
CA ARG A 109 1.40 -14.76 12.86
C ARG A 109 2.77 -15.32 13.22
N ARG A 110 3.64 -15.53 12.23
CA ARG A 110 5.03 -15.98 12.47
C ARG A 110 5.87 -15.00 13.31
N ARG A 111 5.45 -13.74 13.39
CA ARG A 111 6.07 -12.70 14.24
C ARG A 111 5.33 -12.53 15.59
N GLY A 112 4.40 -13.44 15.90
CA GLY A 112 3.66 -13.47 17.16
C GLY A 112 2.48 -12.50 17.22
N LEU A 113 2.02 -11.98 16.07
CA LEU A 113 0.86 -11.08 15.98
C LEU A 113 -0.27 -11.80 15.24
N ASP A 114 -1.39 -12.03 15.93
CA ASP A 114 -2.57 -12.61 15.29
C ASP A 114 -3.43 -11.48 14.71
N LEU A 115 -3.37 -11.32 13.39
CA LEU A 115 -4.19 -10.37 12.65
C LEU A 115 -5.47 -11.05 12.16
N ALA A 116 -6.58 -10.33 12.21
CA ALA A 116 -7.84 -10.74 11.61
C ALA A 116 -8.32 -9.67 10.61
N PRO A 117 -8.93 -10.06 9.47
CA PRO A 117 -9.59 -9.10 8.60
C PRO A 117 -10.67 -8.31 9.36
N ALA A 118 -10.54 -6.99 9.38
CA ALA A 118 -11.47 -6.10 10.07
C ALA A 118 -12.58 -5.55 9.15
N SER A 119 -12.24 -5.29 7.89
CA SER A 119 -13.16 -4.75 6.89
C SER A 119 -12.76 -5.21 5.48
N ARG A 120 -13.69 -5.11 4.54
CA ARG A 120 -13.47 -5.41 3.13
C ARG A 120 -14.13 -4.34 2.26
N ILE A 121 -13.35 -3.79 1.34
CA ILE A 121 -13.84 -2.86 0.31
C ILE A 121 -13.84 -3.60 -1.02
N LEU A 122 -14.91 -3.44 -1.79
CA LEU A 122 -15.02 -3.97 -3.14
C LEU A 122 -15.04 -2.80 -4.13
N VAL A 123 -14.18 -2.87 -5.14
CA VAL A 123 -14.19 -1.94 -6.27
C VAL A 123 -15.01 -2.59 -7.37
N HIS A 124 -16.10 -1.95 -7.75
CA HIS A 124 -16.95 -2.39 -8.85
C HIS A 124 -16.63 -1.58 -10.10
N ARG A 125 -16.61 -2.25 -11.25
CA ARG A 125 -16.62 -1.55 -12.54
C ARG A 125 -18.01 -0.95 -12.74
N LEU A 126 -18.07 0.37 -12.90
CA LEU A 126 -19.28 1.04 -13.35
C LEU A 126 -19.55 0.66 -14.80
N ASP A 127 -20.74 0.12 -15.07
CA ASP A 127 -21.16 -0.27 -16.41
C ASP A 127 -21.81 0.92 -17.14
N LEU A 128 -22.99 1.34 -16.67
CA LEU A 128 -23.71 2.48 -17.21
C LEU A 128 -23.96 3.52 -16.11
N LEU A 129 -23.49 4.75 -16.32
CA LEU A 129 -23.89 5.90 -15.52
C LEU A 129 -25.18 6.49 -16.11
N ARG A 130 -26.28 6.44 -15.36
CA ARG A 130 -27.54 7.09 -15.75
C ARG A 130 -27.66 8.42 -15.02
N THR A 131 -27.82 9.51 -15.78
CA THR A 131 -28.14 10.82 -15.20
C THR A 131 -29.52 10.74 -14.52
N PRO A 132 -29.68 11.24 -13.28
CA PRO A 132 -31.00 11.31 -12.65
C PRO A 132 -31.95 12.12 -13.54
N SER A 133 -33.19 11.65 -13.67
CA SER A 133 -34.25 12.49 -14.26
C SER A 133 -34.53 13.66 -13.31
N PRO A 134 -34.82 14.86 -13.84
CA PRO A 134 -35.12 16.04 -13.04
C PRO A 134 -36.32 15.83 -12.11
#